data_AF-A0A537HMZ8-F1
#
_entry.id   AF-A0A537HMZ8-F1
#
_cell.length_a   1.000
_cell.length_b   1.000
_cell.length_c   1.000
_cell.angle_alpha   90.00
_cell.angle_beta   90.00
_cell.angle_gamma   90.00
#
_symmetry.space_group_name_H-M   'P 1'
#
loop_
_entity.id
_entity.type
_entity.pdbx_description
1 polymer ?
#
loop_
_entity_poly.entity_id
_entity_poly.type
_entity_poly.pdbx_seq_one_letter_code
_entity_poly.pdbx_strand_id
1 'polypeptide(L)'
;MTKKQRKTRLWQFDPSVFQPGPRARFLERHIIGRARSLGKYTLYALAFSYPVALVSLGIIFGGLVFWSAFAGSVGLMWLIIRKAGYARNFANWGVGNRRFLGLFGAFGIVLGFFYGLISVREWVFPIFGGVLIIALILGVRLSSEK
;
A
#
# COMPACT_ATOMS: atom_id res chain seq x y z
N MET A 1 49.00 -13.22 -14.86
CA MET A 1 47.84 -12.35 -14.62
C MET A 1 47.63 -12.18 -13.12
N THR A 2 48.17 -11.12 -12.53
CA THR A 2 48.11 -10.86 -11.08
C THR A 2 46.82 -10.13 -10.72
N LYS A 3 45.95 -10.80 -9.95
CA LYS A 3 44.71 -10.22 -9.38
C LYS A 3 45.09 -9.12 -8.38
N LYS A 4 45.02 -7.85 -8.80
CA LYS A 4 45.08 -6.70 -7.90
C LYS A 4 43.86 -6.74 -6.96
N GLN A 5 44.07 -7.05 -5.68
CA GLN A 5 43.05 -6.86 -4.65
C GLN A 5 42.74 -5.36 -4.53
N ARG A 6 41.56 -4.94 -4.98
CA ARG A 6 41.03 -3.60 -4.71
C ARG A 6 40.69 -3.52 -3.22
N LYS A 7 41.51 -2.81 -2.45
CA LYS A 7 41.15 -2.32 -1.11
C LYS A 7 39.98 -1.33 -1.27
N THR A 8 38.74 -1.81 -1.23
CA THR A 8 37.56 -0.96 -1.16
C THR A 8 37.49 -0.38 0.24
N ARG A 9 37.72 0.93 0.38
CA ARG A 9 37.38 1.65 1.62
C ARG A 9 35.87 1.52 1.81
N LEU A 10 35.44 1.03 2.97
CA LEU A 10 34.03 0.82 3.32
C LEU A 10 33.16 2.09 3.20
N TRP A 11 33.80 3.27 3.16
CA TRP A 11 33.18 4.59 3.06
C TRP A 11 33.33 5.27 1.69
N GLN A 12 33.90 4.59 0.68
CA GLN A 12 33.93 5.10 -0.69
C GLN A 12 32.68 4.64 -1.42
N PHE A 13 31.66 5.48 -1.42
CA PHE A 13 30.52 5.33 -2.32
C PHE A 13 30.94 5.73 -3.73
N ASP A 14 30.67 4.86 -4.71
CA ASP A 14 30.87 5.16 -6.11
C ASP A 14 29.82 6.20 -6.55
N PRO A 15 30.23 7.44 -6.91
CA PRO A 15 29.29 8.50 -7.28
C PRO A 15 28.49 8.19 -8.54
N SER A 16 28.92 7.21 -9.35
CA SER A 16 28.15 6.73 -10.52
C SER A 16 26.84 6.03 -10.15
N VAL A 17 26.71 5.52 -8.91
CA VAL A 17 25.48 4.90 -8.39
C VAL A 17 24.35 5.92 -8.22
N PHE A 18 24.70 7.20 -8.03
CA PHE A 18 23.75 8.30 -7.91
C PHE A 18 23.57 9.10 -9.20
N GLN A 19 24.20 8.68 -10.31
CA GLN A 19 24.02 9.36 -11.59
C GLN A 19 22.66 9.00 -12.19
N PRO A 20 21.84 10.02 -12.53
CA PRO A 20 20.58 9.78 -13.22
C PRO A 20 20.82 9.05 -14.54
N GLY A 21 20.02 8.03 -14.82
CA GLY A 21 20.14 7.27 -16.06
C GLY A 21 19.95 8.17 -17.31
N PRO A 22 20.51 7.80 -18.47
CA PRO A 22 20.60 8.65 -19.66
C PRO A 22 19.26 9.16 -20.24
N ARG A 23 18.11 8.65 -19.76
CA ARG A 23 16.76 9.09 -20.16
C ARG A 23 16.11 10.12 -19.22
N ALA A 24 16.78 10.56 -18.15
CA ALA A 24 16.21 11.53 -17.20
C ALA A 24 16.29 13.00 -17.69
N ARG A 25 17.06 13.29 -18.74
CA ARG A 25 17.50 14.66 -19.13
C ARG A 25 16.43 15.73 -19.35
N PHE A 26 15.20 15.38 -19.78
CA PHE A 26 14.19 16.39 -20.17
C PHE A 26 13.31 16.83 -18.98
N LEU A 27 12.80 15.87 -18.20
CA LEU A 27 12.02 16.12 -16.98
C LEU A 27 12.89 16.71 -15.85
N GLU A 28 14.17 16.32 -15.83
CA GLU A 28 15.11 16.67 -14.76
C GLU A 28 15.61 18.12 -14.83
N ARG A 29 15.65 18.72 -16.03
CA ARG A 29 16.05 20.12 -16.19
C ARG A 29 14.93 21.11 -15.91
N HIS A 30 13.68 20.80 -16.25
CA HIS A 30 12.58 21.76 -16.14
C HIS A 30 11.76 21.64 -14.84
N ILE A 31 11.61 20.43 -14.29
CA ILE A 31 10.71 20.19 -13.15
C ILE A 31 11.49 19.86 -11.88
N ILE A 32 12.55 19.05 -11.98
CA ILE A 32 13.29 18.55 -10.81
C ILE A 32 14.09 19.68 -10.11
N GLY A 33 14.59 20.69 -10.82
CA GLY A 33 15.35 21.79 -10.21
C GLY A 33 14.60 22.58 -9.12
N ARG A 34 13.33 22.93 -9.36
CA ARG A 34 12.45 23.59 -8.37
C ARG A 34 11.81 22.60 -7.40
N ALA A 35 11.51 21.38 -7.85
CA ALA A 35 10.95 20.33 -6.99
C ALA A 35 11.98 19.77 -5.99
N ARG A 36 13.29 19.94 -6.19
CA ARG A 36 14.31 19.39 -5.28
C ARG A 36 14.35 20.09 -3.92
N SER A 37 14.06 21.40 -3.87
CA SER A 37 14.04 22.17 -2.62
C SER A 37 12.71 21.96 -1.86
N LEU A 38 11.59 22.07 -2.57
CA LEU A 38 10.25 21.77 -2.02
C LEU A 38 10.10 20.31 -1.63
N GLY A 39 10.66 19.41 -2.43
CA GLY A 39 10.62 17.95 -2.26
C GLY A 39 11.23 17.50 -0.96
N LYS A 40 12.28 18.16 -0.44
CA LYS A 40 12.84 17.82 0.87
C LYS A 40 11.83 18.06 1.99
N TYR A 41 11.24 19.25 2.05
CA TYR A 41 10.26 19.59 3.09
C TYR A 41 8.98 18.77 2.95
N THR A 42 8.50 18.53 1.73
CA THR A 42 7.35 17.64 1.51
C THR A 42 7.66 16.20 1.84
N LEU A 43 8.86 15.68 1.56
CA LEU A 43 9.25 14.33 1.96
C LEU A 43 9.34 14.19 3.48
N TYR A 44 9.88 15.18 4.20
CA TYR A 44 9.89 15.15 5.66
C TYR A 44 8.49 15.26 6.24
N ALA A 45 7.68 16.20 5.74
CA ALA A 45 6.29 16.33 6.12
C ALA A 45 5.50 15.05 5.84
N LEU A 46 5.74 14.39 4.70
CA LEU A 46 5.10 13.13 4.35
C LEU A 46 5.61 11.98 5.21
N ALA A 47 6.92 11.90 5.50
CA ALA A 47 7.48 10.85 6.35
C ALA A 47 6.94 10.91 7.79
N PHE A 48 6.66 12.11 8.30
CA PHE A 48 6.03 12.29 9.61
C PHE A 48 4.50 12.18 9.57
N SER A 49 3.85 12.78 8.58
CA SER A 49 2.38 12.80 8.52
C SER A 49 1.81 11.47 8.04
N TYR A 50 2.53 10.69 7.23
CA TYR A 50 2.02 9.45 6.66
C TYR A 50 1.76 8.37 7.72
N PRO A 51 2.67 8.05 8.68
CA PRO A 51 2.37 7.11 9.75
C PRO A 51 1.18 7.56 10.60
N VAL A 52 1.11 8.86 10.92
CA VAL A 52 0.00 9.43 11.70
C VAL A 52 -1.31 9.30 10.92
N ALA A 53 -1.33 9.65 9.63
CA ALA A 53 -2.51 9.51 8.79
C ALA A 53 -2.94 8.04 8.62
N LEU A 54 -1.98 7.12 8.46
CA LEU A 54 -2.25 5.70 8.30
C LEU A 54 -2.86 5.11 9.59
N VAL A 55 -2.28 5.43 10.75
CA VAL A 55 -2.82 5.00 12.06
C VAL A 55 -4.21 5.60 12.29
N SER A 56 -4.39 6.90 12.02
CA SER A 56 -5.69 7.56 12.13
C SER A 56 -6.74 6.90 11.24
N LEU A 57 -6.40 6.56 9.99
CA LEU A 57 -7.30 5.81 9.09
C LEU A 57 -7.68 4.44 9.67
N GLY A 58 -6.73 3.74 10.28
CA GLY A 58 -6.98 2.46 10.94
C GLY A 58 -7.87 2.57 12.17
N ILE A 59 -7.77 3.66 12.94
CA ILE A 59 -8.63 3.90 14.09
C ILE A 59 -10.06 4.26 13.66
N ILE A 60 -10.20 5.15 12.67
CA ILE A 60 -11.51 5.68 12.24
C ILE A 60 -12.29 4.66 11.43
N PHE A 61 -11.63 4.01 10.47
CA PHE A 61 -12.29 3.15 9.47
C PHE A 61 -11.97 1.66 9.64
N GLY A 62 -11.15 1.31 10.63
CA GLY A 62 -10.77 -0.06 10.93
C GLY A 62 -9.66 -0.63 10.03
N GLY A 63 -9.37 -1.90 10.27
CA GLY A 63 -8.24 -2.60 9.64
C GLY A 63 -8.31 -2.67 8.12
N LEU A 64 -9.51 -2.77 7.51
CA LEU A 64 -9.63 -2.96 6.07
C LEU A 64 -9.18 -1.73 5.28
N VAL A 65 -9.53 -0.53 5.77
CA VAL A 65 -9.09 0.74 5.19
C VAL A 65 -7.60 0.99 5.47
N PHE A 66 -7.12 0.63 6.67
CA PHE A 66 -5.69 0.67 6.99
C PHE A 66 -4.85 -0.16 6.01
N TRP A 67 -5.19 -1.44 5.86
CA TRP A 67 -4.43 -2.38 5.05
C TRP A 67 -4.49 -2.04 3.56
N SER A 68 -5.64 -1.58 3.06
CA SER A 68 -5.77 -1.12 1.68
C SER A 68 -5.00 0.17 1.40
N ALA A 69 -5.02 1.16 2.30
CA ALA A 69 -4.23 2.39 2.18
C ALA A 69 -2.72 2.10 2.24
N PHE A 70 -2.30 1.17 3.10
CA PHE A 70 -0.91 0.72 3.19
C PHE A 70 -0.46 0.02 1.92
N ALA A 71 -1.22 -0.96 1.42
CA ALA A 71 -0.89 -1.61 0.16
C ALA A 71 -0.90 -0.62 -1.02
N GLY A 72 -1.88 0.27 -1.08
CA GLY A 72 -1.96 1.31 -2.11
C GLY A 72 -0.73 2.21 -2.15
N SER A 73 -0.24 2.67 -0.99
CA SER A 73 0.95 3.52 -0.91
C SER A 73 2.21 2.78 -1.34
N VAL A 74 2.38 1.52 -0.95
CA VAL A 74 3.52 0.67 -1.32
C VAL A 74 3.52 0.43 -2.83
N GLY A 75 2.34 0.22 -3.42
CA GLY A 75 2.17 0.05 -4.86
C GLY A 75 2.52 1.31 -5.64
N LEU A 76 2.05 2.46 -5.15
CA LEU A 76 2.39 3.76 -5.72
C LEU A 76 3.89 4.05 -5.63
N MET A 77 4.51 3.82 -4.47
CA MET A 77 5.95 3.97 -4.26
C MET A 77 6.74 3.09 -5.22
N TRP A 78 6.33 1.84 -5.40
CA TRP A 78 6.95 0.92 -6.34
C TRP A 78 6.83 1.39 -7.79
N LEU A 79 5.66 1.91 -8.21
CA LEU A 79 5.47 2.49 -9.54
C LEU A 79 6.37 3.71 -9.77
N ILE A 80 6.50 4.59 -8.76
CA ILE A 80 7.37 5.76 -8.82
C ILE A 80 8.83 5.33 -8.97
N ILE A 81 9.32 4.41 -8.14
CA ILE A 81 10.69 3.88 -8.22
C ILE A 81 10.96 3.25 -9.59
N ARG A 82 9.98 2.51 -10.13
CA ARG A 82 10.09 1.88 -11.45
C ARG A 82 10.14 2.90 -12.57
N LYS A 83 9.26 3.90 -12.58
CA LYS A 83 9.23 4.96 -13.61
C LYS A 83 10.42 5.91 -13.51
N ALA A 84 10.92 6.17 -12.31
CA ALA A 84 12.07 7.03 -12.08
C ALA A 84 13.42 6.37 -12.43
N GLY A 85 13.43 5.11 -12.87
CA GLY A 85 14.65 4.42 -13.29
C GLY A 85 15.51 3.89 -12.14
N TYR A 86 15.10 4.11 -10.88
CA TYR A 86 15.80 3.61 -9.69
C TYR A 86 15.57 2.11 -9.45
N ALA A 87 14.72 1.45 -10.23
CA ALA A 87 14.49 0.01 -10.13
C ALA A 87 15.79 -0.82 -10.20
N ARG A 88 16.82 -0.33 -10.91
CA ARG A 88 18.11 -1.01 -11.02
C ARG A 88 18.88 -1.08 -9.68
N ASN A 89 18.66 -0.13 -8.77
CA ASN A 89 19.24 -0.13 -7.42
C ASN A 89 18.65 -1.24 -6.54
N PHE A 90 17.48 -1.75 -6.90
CA PHE A 90 16.79 -2.83 -6.20
C PHE A 90 16.88 -4.17 -6.95
N ALA A 91 17.65 -4.24 -8.05
CA ALA A 91 17.80 -5.47 -8.83
C ALA A 91 18.40 -6.64 -8.00
N ASN A 92 19.26 -6.31 -7.02
CA ASN A 92 19.90 -7.30 -6.15
C ASN A 92 19.01 -7.76 -5.00
N TRP A 93 17.84 -7.15 -4.78
CA TRP A 93 16.92 -7.53 -3.70
C TRP A 93 16.16 -8.83 -3.99
N GLY A 94 16.30 -9.43 -5.18
CA GLY A 94 15.69 -10.71 -5.52
C GLY A 94 14.16 -10.70 -5.67
N VAL A 95 13.53 -9.53 -5.47
CA VAL A 95 12.09 -9.34 -5.67
C VAL A 95 11.85 -9.04 -7.15
N GLY A 96 11.77 -10.09 -7.95
CA GLY A 96 11.37 -9.97 -9.36
C GLY A 96 9.98 -9.34 -9.48
N ASN A 97 9.77 -8.57 -10.56
CA ASN A 97 8.52 -7.85 -10.84
C ASN A 97 7.26 -8.75 -10.71
N ARG A 98 7.35 -10.01 -11.16
CA ARG A 98 6.28 -11.00 -11.05
C ARG A 98 5.96 -11.39 -9.60
N ARG A 99 6.96 -11.48 -8.72
CA ARG A 99 6.77 -11.81 -7.30
C ARG A 99 6.09 -10.66 -6.56
N PHE A 100 6.47 -9.42 -6.85
CA PHE A 100 5.84 -8.23 -6.28
C PHE A 100 4.38 -8.09 -6.72
N LEU A 101 4.11 -8.26 -8.02
CA LEU A 101 2.73 -8.28 -8.54
C LEU A 101 1.91 -9.44 -7.95
N GLY A 102 2.53 -10.62 -7.78
CA GLY A 102 1.89 -11.77 -7.12
C GLY A 102 1.53 -11.49 -5.66
N LEU A 103 2.42 -10.85 -4.90
CA LEU A 103 2.14 -10.38 -3.54
C LEU A 103 0.98 -9.39 -3.50
N PHE A 104 0.97 -8.42 -4.41
CA PHE A 104 -0.14 -7.47 -4.54
C PHE A 104 -1.46 -8.15 -4.88
N GLY A 105 -1.44 -9.09 -5.81
CA GLY A 105 -2.62 -9.89 -6.17
C GLY A 105 -3.14 -10.70 -4.98
N ALA A 106 -2.26 -11.44 -4.29
CA ALA A 106 -2.61 -12.22 -3.11
C ALA A 106 -3.18 -11.32 -2.00
N PHE A 107 -2.57 -10.16 -1.75
CA PHE A 107 -3.06 -9.20 -0.77
C PHE A 107 -4.44 -8.64 -1.14
N GLY A 108 -4.67 -8.35 -2.43
CA GLY A 108 -5.98 -7.93 -2.95
C GLY A 108 -7.06 -8.99 -2.75
N ILE A 109 -6.74 -10.27 -2.99
CA ILE A 109 -7.65 -11.39 -2.74
C ILE A 109 -8.03 -11.46 -1.25
N VAL A 110 -7.05 -11.35 -0.35
CA VAL A 110 -7.28 -11.37 1.10
C VAL A 110 -8.17 -10.19 1.53
N LEU A 111 -7.90 -8.98 1.04
CA LEU A 111 -8.74 -7.82 1.31
C LEU A 111 -10.18 -8.00 0.79
N GLY A 112 -10.33 -8.50 -0.44
CA GLY A 112 -11.63 -8.79 -1.03
C GLY A 112 -12.41 -9.84 -0.25
N PHE A 113 -11.73 -10.87 0.26
CA PHE A 113 -12.32 -11.88 1.12
C PHE A 113 -12.82 -11.29 2.45
N PHE A 114 -12.02 -10.49 3.14
CA PHE A 114 -12.45 -9.82 4.37
C PHE A 114 -13.58 -8.82 4.14
N TYR A 115 -13.56 -8.10 3.02
CA TYR A 115 -14.65 -7.21 2.63
C TYR A 115 -15.96 -7.99 2.39
N GLY A 116 -15.87 -9.12 1.69
CA GLY A 116 -17.00 -10.02 1.48
C GLY A 116 -17.57 -10.57 2.80
N LEU A 117 -16.71 -10.98 3.73
CA LEU A 117 -17.13 -11.41 5.07
C LEU A 117 -17.86 -10.33 5.85
N ILE A 118 -17.36 -9.08 5.81
CA ILE A 118 -18.03 -7.94 6.45
C ILE A 118 -19.38 -7.69 5.81
N SER A 119 -19.45 -7.69 4.47
CA SER A 119 -20.71 -7.50 3.76
C SER A 119 -21.73 -8.57 4.12
N VAL A 120 -21.35 -9.85 4.14
CA VAL A 120 -22.23 -10.95 4.58
C VAL A 120 -22.67 -10.77 6.04
N ARG A 121 -21.77 -10.33 6.93
CA ARG A 121 -22.12 -10.02 8.32
C ARG A 121 -23.16 -8.91 8.43
N GLU A 122 -23.11 -7.88 7.59
CA GLU A 122 -24.09 -6.80 7.59
C GLU A 122 -25.50 -7.30 7.23
N TRP A 123 -25.62 -8.35 6.41
CA TRP A 123 -26.90 -9.00 6.10
C TRP A 123 -27.45 -9.85 7.24
N VAL A 124 -26.63 -10.26 8.21
CA VAL A 124 -27.10 -11.06 9.35
C VAL A 124 -28.12 -10.27 10.18
N PHE A 125 -27.89 -8.98 10.40
CA PHE A 125 -28.80 -8.14 11.18
C PHE A 125 -30.21 -7.96 10.58
N PRO A 126 -30.38 -7.59 9.30
CA PRO A 126 -31.71 -7.50 8.70
C PRO A 126 -32.39 -8.87 8.57
N ILE A 127 -31.64 -9.95 8.29
CA ILE A 127 -32.21 -11.30 8.25
C ILE A 127 -32.74 -11.70 9.64
N PHE A 128 -31.92 -11.57 10.68
CA PHE A 128 -32.36 -11.88 12.05
C PHE A 128 -33.52 -11.01 12.50
N GLY A 129 -33.47 -9.70 12.22
CA GLY A 129 -34.54 -8.77 12.53
C GLY A 129 -35.86 -9.15 11.85
N GLY A 130 -35.81 -9.53 10.57
CA GLY A 130 -36.97 -9.99 9.82
C GLY A 130 -37.56 -11.28 10.41
N VAL A 131 -36.72 -12.26 10.74
CA VAL A 131 -37.17 -13.51 11.39
C VAL A 131 -37.82 -13.23 12.75
N LEU A 132 -37.24 -12.32 13.54
CA LEU A 132 -37.80 -11.91 14.84
C LEU A 132 -39.18 -11.27 14.69
N ILE A 133 -39.35 -10.37 13.71
CA ILE A 133 -40.64 -9.73 13.43
C ILE A 133 -41.67 -10.78 13.02
N ILE A 134 -41.33 -11.70 12.12
CA ILE A 134 -42.23 -12.78 11.68
C ILE A 134 -42.61 -13.68 12.85
N ALA A 135 -41.65 -14.08 13.68
CA ALA A 135 -41.89 -14.90 14.86
C ALA A 135 -42.83 -14.19 15.86
N LEU A 136 -42.68 -12.87 16.02
CA LEU A 136 -43.51 -12.06 16.91
C LEU A 136 -44.93 -11.91 16.37
N ILE A 137 -45.11 -11.68 15.06
CA ILE A 137 -46.43 -11.65 14.39
C ILE A 137 -47.13 -13.00 14.56
N LEU A 138 -46.42 -14.10 14.28
CA LEU A 138 -46.98 -15.46 14.43
C LEU A 138 -47.32 -15.76 15.88
N GLY A 139 -46.46 -15.39 16.83
CA GLY A 139 -46.69 -15.59 18.27
C GLY A 139 -47.92 -14.83 18.78
N VAL A 140 -48.08 -13.56 18.39
CA VAL A 140 -49.28 -12.77 18.73
C VAL A 140 -50.53 -13.36 18.10
N ARG A 141 -50.45 -13.80 16.84
CA ARG A 141 -51.59 -14.42 16.14
C ARG A 141 -52.02 -15.73 16.80
N LEU A 142 -51.07 -16.62 17.11
CA LEU A 142 -51.31 -17.86 17.82
C LEU A 142 -51.83 -17.66 19.25
N SER A 143 -51.38 -16.59 19.93
CA SER A 143 -51.88 -16.25 21.26
C SER A 143 -53.26 -15.60 21.25
N SER A 144 -53.69 -15.02 20.13
CA SER A 144 -55.01 -14.40 19.97
C SER A 144 -56.10 -15.40 19.56
N GLU A 145 -55.72 -16.56 19.02
CA GLU A 145 -56.64 -17.66 18.64
C GLU A 145 -56.89 -18.66 19.78
N LYS A 146 -56.15 -18.55 20.89
CA LYS A 146 -56.35 -19.30 22.14
C LYS A 146 -57.18 -18.50 23.14
#